data_AF-A0A2D8FT94-F1
#
_entry.id   AF-A0A2D8FT94-F1
#
_cell.length_a   1.000
_cell.length_b   1.000
_cell.length_c   1.000
_cell.angle_alpha   90.00
_cell.angle_beta   90.00
_cell.angle_gamma   90.00
#
_symmetry.space_group_name_H-M   'P 1'
#
loop_
_entity.id
_entity.type
_entity.pdbx_description
1 polymer ?
#
loop_
_entity_poly.entity_id
_entity_poly.type
_entity_poly.pdbx_seq_one_letter_code
_entity_poly.pdbx_strand_id
1 'polypeptide(L)' 'MIEFAINQHNRNAGLISMALGFAFIALFADGLFRVLGLIPPFLGIDVSVVQDVVDKLKDEVLRQM' A
#
# COMPACT_ATOMS: atom_id res chain seq x y z
N MET A 1 -1.64 -30.69 30.29
CA MET A 1 -0.35 -30.85 29.55
C MET A 1 -0.51 -30.45 28.09
N ILE A 2 -1.34 -31.17 27.29
CA ILE A 2 -1.54 -30.87 25.86
C ILE A 2 -2.30 -29.56 25.62
N GLU A 3 -3.38 -29.31 26.37
CA GLU A 3 -4.22 -28.11 26.20
C GLU A 3 -3.46 -26.79 26.46
N PHE A 4 -2.55 -26.80 27.43
CA PHE A 4 -1.65 -25.67 27.69
C PHE A 4 -0.73 -25.39 26.50
N ALA A 5 -0.18 -26.43 25.87
CA ALA A 5 0.66 -26.30 24.69
C ALA A 5 -0.14 -25.79 23.47
N ILE A 6 -1.38 -26.26 23.29
CA ILE A 6 -2.29 -25.78 22.24
C ILE A 6 -2.60 -24.29 22.45
N ASN A 7 -2.92 -23.88 23.68
CA ASN A 7 -3.18 -22.48 24.00
C ASN A 7 -1.96 -21.60 23.73
N GLN A 8 -0.75 -22.05 24.08
CA GLN A 8 0.48 -21.33 23.77
C GLN A 8 0.72 -21.20 22.26
N HIS A 9 0.51 -22.27 21.50
CA HIS A 9 0.66 -22.26 20.04
C HIS A 9 -0.30 -21.28 19.37
N ASN A 10 -1.58 -21.29 19.76
CA ASN A 10 -2.59 -20.38 19.21
C ASN A 10 -2.27 -18.91 19.53
N ARG A 11 -1.74 -18.62 20.72
CA ARG A 11 -1.29 -17.26 21.06
C ARG A 11 -0.11 -16.81 20.21
N ASN A 12 0.89 -17.68 20.01
CA ASN A 12 2.03 -17.36 19.16
C ASN A 12 1.61 -17.16 17.70
N ALA A 13 0.74 -18.04 17.18
CA ALA A 13 0.17 -17.91 15.83
C ALA A 13 -0.64 -16.62 15.67
N GLY A 14 -1.39 -16.22 16.70
CA GLY A 14 -2.12 -14.94 16.72
C GLY A 14 -1.17 -13.74 16.65
N LEU A 15 -0.08 -13.73 17.43
CA LEU A 15 0.93 -12.67 17.41
C LEU A 15 1.62 -12.57 16.04
N ILE A 16 1.99 -13.71 15.45
CA ILE A 16 2.60 -13.76 14.12
C ILE A 16 1.62 -13.24 13.06
N SER A 17 0.36 -13.67 13.12
CA SER A 17 -0.69 -13.20 12.21
C SER A 17 -0.92 -11.69 12.32
N MET A 18 -0.89 -11.14 13.53
CA MET A 18 -1.03 -9.70 13.74
C MET A 18 0.15 -8.93 13.13
N ALA A 19 1.39 -9.37 13.38
CA ALA A 19 2.57 -8.74 12.80
C ALA A 19 2.56 -8.79 11.27
N LEU A 20 2.18 -9.93 10.69
CA LEU A 20 2.08 -10.11 9.25
C LEU A 20 0.97 -9.23 8.66
N GLY A 21 -0.19 -9.14 9.32
CA GLY A 21 -1.28 -8.27 8.91
C GLY A 21 -0.86 -6.79 8.87
N PHE A 22 -0.15 -6.31 9.90
CA PHE A 22 0.38 -4.95 9.91
C PHE A 22 1.40 -4.72 8.79
N ALA A 23 2.28 -5.69 8.53
CA ALA A 23 3.25 -5.58 7.44
C ALA A 23 2.56 -5.44 6.08
N PHE A 24 1.53 -6.26 5.80
CA PHE A 24 0.78 -6.15 4.56
C PHE A 24 0.01 -4.84 4.43
N ILE A 25 -0.62 -4.36 5.49
CA ILE A 25 -1.34 -3.08 5.48
C ILE A 25 -0.36 -1.93 5.22
N ALA A 26 0.81 -1.93 5.86
CA ALA A 26 1.83 -0.90 5.64
C ALA A 26 2.32 -0.89 4.19
N LEU A 27 2.64 -2.06 3.62
CA LEU A 27 3.05 -2.19 2.23
C LEU A 27 1.94 -1.79 1.24
N PHE A 28 0.69 -2.15 1.54
CA PHE A 28 -0.45 -1.76 0.72
C PHE A 28 -0.67 -0.24 0.76
N ALA A 29 -0.59 0.38 1.94
CA ALA A 29 -0.72 1.82 2.09
C ALA A 29 0.40 2.57 1.35
N ASP A 30 1.66 2.11 1.44
CA ASP A 30 2.77 2.66 0.66
C ASP A 30 2.49 2.62 -0.86
N GLY A 31 2.02 1.47 -1.36
CA GLY A 31 1.62 1.31 -2.76
C GLY A 31 0.47 2.24 -3.16
N LEU A 32 -0.57 2.36 -2.32
CA LEU A 32 -1.70 3.24 -2.56
C LEU A 32 -1.26 4.72 -2.65
N PHE A 33 -0.47 5.20 -1.69
CA PHE A 33 -0.01 6.58 -1.67
C PHE A 33 0.92 6.91 -2.85
N ARG A 34 1.71 5.94 -3.32
CA ARG A 34 2.51 6.06 -4.54
C ARG A 34 1.66 6.23 -5.79
N VAL A 35 0.57 5.46 -5.92
CA VAL A 35 -0.39 5.59 -7.04
C VAL A 35 -1.12 6.94 -7.01
N LEU A 36 -1.41 7.46 -5.82
CA LEU A 36 -1.98 8.79 -5.63
C LEU A 36 -0.99 9.93 -5.92
N GLY A 37 0.30 9.65 -6.12
CA GLY A 37 1.33 10.66 -6.35
C GLY A 37 1.76 11.43 -5.09
N LEU A 38 1.40 10.95 -3.89
CA LEU A 38 1.81 11.56 -2.62
C LEU A 38 3.22 11.13 -2.20
N ILE A 39 3.63 9.91 -2.58
CA ILE A 39 4.97 9.34 -2.29
C ILE A 39 5.77 9.29 -3.60
N PRO A 40 7.07 9.68 -3.57
CA PRO A 40 7.91 9.65 -4.76
C PRO A 40 8.08 8.23 -5.34
N PRO A 41 8.34 8.13 -6.66
CA PRO A 41 8.57 6.85 -7.33
C PRO A 41 9.75 6.09 -6.71
N PHE A 42 9.67 4.75 -6.73
CA PHE A 42 10.70 3.88 -6.16
C PHE A 42 11.31 3.06 -7.28
N LEU A 43 12.64 2.92 -7.24
CA LEU A 43 13.43 2.24 -8.28
C LEU A 43 13.18 2.78 -9.70
N GLY A 44 12.80 4.04 -9.83
CA GLY A 44 12.52 4.68 -11.13
C GLY A 44 11.21 4.24 -11.79
N ILE A 45 10.34 3.52 -11.08
CA ILE A 45 9.00 3.18 -11.54
C ILE A 45 8.03 4.20 -10.98
N ASP A 46 7.50 5.04 -11.85
CA ASP A 46 6.38 5.94 -11.54
C ASP A 46 5.06 5.24 -11.87
N VAL A 47 4.18 5.17 -10.87
CA VAL A 47 2.85 4.55 -10.96
C VAL A 47 1.78 5.60 -10.63
N SER A 48 2.15 6.88 -10.56
CA SER A 48 1.22 7.94 -10.19
C SER A 48 0.22 8.21 -11.31
N VAL A 49 -1.02 7.77 -11.12
CA VAL A 49 -2.09 7.97 -12.11
C VAL A 49 -2.62 9.41 -12.06
N VAL A 50 -2.48 10.07 -10.91
CA VAL A 50 -2.99 11.43 -10.71
C VAL A 50 -2.27 12.45 -11.59
N GLN A 51 -0.94 12.35 -11.73
CA GLN A 51 -0.16 13.23 -12.60
C GLN A 51 -0.60 13.07 -14.06
N ASP A 52 -0.71 11.83 -14.54
CA ASP A 52 -1.15 11.52 -15.91
C ASP A 52 -2.53 12.12 -16.25
N VAL A 53 -3.45 12.13 -15.27
CA VAL A 53 -4.79 12.72 -15.46
C VAL A 53 -4.72 14.23 -15.48
N VAL A 54 -3.94 14.86 -14.60
CA VAL A 54 -3.77 16.31 -14.55
C VAL A 54 -3.13 16.84 -15.83
N ASP A 55 -2.10 16.16 -16.34
CA ASP A 55 -1.41 16.56 -17.57
C ASP A 55 -2.34 16.48 -18.79
N LYS A 56 -3.12 15.40 -18.91
CA LYS A 56 -4.13 15.26 -19.97
C LYS A 56 -5.21 16.35 -19.90
N LEU A 57 -5.68 16.66 -18.68
CA LEU A 57 -6.69 17.70 -18.49
C LEU A 57 -6.14 19.08 -18.88
N LYS A 58 -4.87 19.36 -18.53
CA LYS A 58 -4.20 20.62 -18.86
C LYS A 58 -4.05 20.80 -20.38
N ASP A 59 -3.65 19.75 -21.08
CA ASP A 59 -3.54 19.74 -22.54
C ASP A 59 -4.90 19.95 -23.23
N GLU A 60 -5.96 19.35 -22.70
CA GLU A 60 -7.31 19.49 -23.24
C GLU A 60 -7.86 20.92 -23.04
N VAL A 61 -7.63 21.53 -21.87
CA VAL A 61 -7.99 22.93 -21.62
C VAL A 61 -7.21 23.88 -22.53
N LEU A 62 -5.91 23.65 -22.73
CA LEU A 62 -5.08 24.45 -23.64
C LEU A 62 -5.53 24.37 -25.10
N ARG A 63 -6.08 23.23 -25.53
CA ARG A 63 -6.66 23.08 -26.88
C ARG A 63 -8.00 23.79 -27.05
N GLN A 64 -8.71 24.08 -25.96
CA GLN A 64 -10.00 24.77 -25.98
C GLN A 64 -9.86 26.30 -25.94
N MET A 65 -8.66 26.82 -25.63
CA MET A 65 -8.29 28.24 -25.74
C MET A 65 -7.72 28.58 -27.11
#